data_AF-A0A1F4PM69-F1
#
_entry.id   AF-A0A1F4PM69-F1
#
_cell.length_a   1.000
_cell.length_b   1.000
_cell.length_c   1.000
_cell.angle_alpha   90.00
_cell.angle_beta   90.00
_cell.angle_gamma   90.00
#
_symmetry.space_group_name_H-M   'P 1'
#
loop_
_entity.id
_entity.type
_entity.pdbx_description
1 polymer ?
#
loop_
_entity_poly.entity_id
_entity_poly.type
_entity_poly.pdbx_seq_one_letter_code
_entity_poly.pdbx_strand_id
1 'polypeptide(L)'
;MKGYILINLIIFKLFSVCDGLCIVPVADLLKKSAKEIFGESVDIKEAYRSLLMGDVNCKREYQILYNELVEIIQVCNEEVQIRVPHIIYFDPEQNLYTNVYWTLKENLACLFDLISANVDLNKIPEEISFNQEIIPDKSIIVLKEPIITDENLAFSAGTRFKIAFKNYDHAVYCYFLNKNLEQKVLKIPRYKINFYEDKDIDERILDFVKLLRGWANLKFGFIPYLYSGSSFIYPYFTDTILERENDKTFYKDELEVYPYVGFDCSCIISRGAQICNLPYFYKDSITLERNLEQLTNFSDLKNSDIIWFPGHVVIVSDVENNLVLEARGYASGFGRVHECHINRMFGNINSFYELFNAKKENKKLKLLTKDGGLRYLIKDYKILSLKSGLYKEFKSLYNPVSQLDTSKCYRIN
;
A
#
# COMPACT_ATOMS: atom_id res chain seq x y z
N MET A 1 25.43 30.12 -39.94
CA MET A 1 25.42 29.32 -38.70
C MET A 1 24.57 29.98 -37.60
N LYS A 2 23.26 30.07 -37.78
CA LYS A 2 22.30 30.56 -36.74
C LYS A 2 20.97 29.79 -36.78
N GLY A 3 21.00 28.51 -37.19
CA GLY A 3 19.81 27.67 -37.36
C GLY A 3 19.77 26.38 -36.53
N TYR A 4 20.88 26.01 -35.88
CA TYR A 4 20.99 24.69 -35.21
C TYR A 4 20.80 24.71 -33.69
N ILE A 5 20.72 25.89 -33.07
CA ILE A 5 20.55 26.01 -31.60
C ILE A 5 19.06 25.99 -31.19
N LEU A 6 18.14 26.39 -32.08
CA LEU A 6 16.70 26.38 -31.75
C LEU A 6 16.06 24.98 -31.81
N ILE A 7 16.64 24.05 -32.58
CA ILE A 7 16.07 22.70 -32.75
C ILE A 7 16.36 21.80 -31.54
N ASN A 8 17.49 21.96 -30.86
CA ASN A 8 17.81 21.16 -29.67
C ASN A 8 16.99 21.55 -28.42
N LEU A 9 16.51 22.79 -28.32
CA LEU A 9 15.62 23.24 -27.24
C LEU A 9 14.16 22.78 -27.42
N ILE A 10 13.74 22.52 -28.66
CA ILE A 10 12.41 21.96 -28.95
C ILE A 10 12.40 20.44 -28.84
N ILE A 11 13.52 19.76 -29.13
CA ILE A 11 13.62 18.30 -29.03
C ILE A 11 13.74 17.82 -27.57
N PHE A 12 14.30 18.60 -26.65
CA PHE A 12 14.35 18.21 -25.22
C PHE A 12 13.01 18.32 -24.48
N LYS A 13 12.00 18.99 -25.07
CA LYS A 13 10.64 19.04 -24.51
C LYS A 13 9.78 17.82 -24.87
N LEU A 14 10.32 16.87 -25.64
CA LEU A 14 9.54 15.76 -26.22
C LEU A 14 9.48 14.49 -25.37
N PHE A 15 10.11 14.49 -24.19
CA PHE A 15 9.99 13.43 -23.20
C PHE A 15 9.85 14.03 -21.79
N SER A 16 9.04 15.07 -21.61
CA SER A 16 8.77 15.55 -20.26
C SER A 16 7.85 14.53 -19.58
N VAL A 17 8.48 13.53 -18.98
CA VAL A 17 8.03 12.93 -17.73
C VAL A 17 7.45 14.07 -16.87
N CYS A 18 6.12 14.10 -16.70
CA CYS A 18 5.48 15.00 -15.74
C CYS A 18 5.31 14.24 -14.44
N ASP A 19 5.65 14.85 -13.31
CA ASP A 19 5.28 14.32 -12.02
C ASP A 19 3.78 14.60 -11.75
N GLY A 20 3.07 13.58 -11.29
CA GLY A 20 1.68 13.66 -10.85
C GLY A 20 1.58 13.66 -9.33
N LEU A 21 0.60 14.39 -8.80
CA LEU A 21 0.19 14.34 -7.41
C LEU A 21 -1.17 13.66 -7.31
N CYS A 22 -1.31 12.64 -6.46
CA CYS A 22 -2.62 12.07 -6.15
C CYS A 22 -3.48 13.08 -5.37
N ILE A 23 -4.61 13.48 -5.95
CA ILE A 23 -5.52 14.51 -5.39
C ILE A 23 -6.82 13.93 -4.84
N VAL A 24 -7.03 12.62 -4.98
CA VAL A 24 -8.16 11.90 -4.37
C VAL A 24 -7.72 11.20 -3.09
N PRO A 25 -8.63 10.91 -2.14
CA PRO A 25 -8.30 10.18 -0.91
C PRO A 25 -7.52 8.89 -1.14
N VAL A 26 -7.98 8.11 -2.12
CA VAL A 26 -7.47 6.80 -2.51
C VAL A 26 -7.68 6.66 -4.02
N ALA A 27 -6.67 6.22 -4.74
CA ALA A 27 -6.76 5.89 -6.17
C ALA A 27 -6.39 4.43 -6.39
N ASP A 28 -7.30 3.67 -7.02
CA ASP A 28 -7.04 2.29 -7.42
C ASP A 28 -6.05 2.24 -8.58
N LEU A 29 -5.15 1.27 -8.53
CA LEU A 29 -4.13 1.00 -9.54
C LEU A 29 -4.34 -0.37 -10.19
N LEU A 30 -4.11 -0.47 -11.50
CA LEU A 30 -4.20 -1.70 -12.31
C LEU A 30 -2.85 -2.09 -12.92
N LYS A 31 -2.63 -3.39 -13.21
CA LYS A 31 -1.40 -3.88 -13.90
C LYS A 31 -1.34 -3.45 -15.36
N LYS A 32 -2.50 -3.36 -16.01
CA LYS A 32 -2.73 -3.03 -17.43
C LYS A 32 -3.87 -2.02 -17.52
N SER A 33 -4.06 -1.42 -18.70
CA SER A 33 -5.20 -0.51 -18.91
C SER A 33 -6.54 -1.23 -18.69
N ALA A 34 -7.59 -0.48 -18.36
CA ALA A 34 -8.92 -1.04 -18.15
C ALA A 34 -9.42 -1.78 -19.40
N LYS A 35 -9.14 -1.26 -20.61
CA LYS A 35 -9.54 -1.91 -21.87
C LYS A 35 -8.85 -3.25 -22.10
N GLU A 36 -7.57 -3.39 -21.72
CA GLU A 36 -6.86 -4.68 -21.82
C GLU A 36 -7.40 -5.72 -20.84
N ILE A 37 -7.88 -5.28 -19.68
CA ILE A 37 -8.35 -6.17 -18.61
C ILE A 37 -9.81 -6.58 -18.81
N PHE A 38 -10.67 -5.62 -19.15
CA PHE A 38 -12.13 -5.78 -19.20
C PHE A 38 -12.70 -5.81 -20.63
N GLY A 39 -11.88 -5.54 -21.64
CA GLY A 39 -12.26 -5.53 -23.06
C GLY A 39 -12.41 -4.12 -23.64
N GLU A 40 -12.24 -4.01 -24.96
CA GLU A 40 -12.19 -2.73 -25.70
C GLU A 40 -13.47 -1.87 -25.61
N SER A 41 -14.62 -2.50 -25.36
CA SER A 41 -15.92 -1.83 -25.30
C SER A 41 -16.30 -1.33 -23.90
N VAL A 42 -15.43 -1.52 -22.90
CA VAL A 42 -15.74 -1.12 -21.51
C VAL A 42 -15.69 0.41 -21.36
N ASP A 43 -16.62 0.96 -20.57
CA ASP A 43 -16.44 2.30 -20.02
C ASP A 43 -15.35 2.25 -18.95
N ILE A 44 -14.32 3.09 -19.08
CA ILE A 44 -13.13 3.02 -18.23
C ILE A 44 -13.50 3.30 -16.77
N LYS A 45 -14.26 4.36 -16.49
CA LYS A 45 -14.62 4.72 -15.11
C LYS A 45 -15.47 3.64 -14.45
N GLU A 46 -16.41 3.08 -15.19
CA GLU A 46 -17.22 1.97 -14.71
C GLU A 46 -16.38 0.71 -14.46
N ALA A 47 -15.36 0.45 -15.28
CA ALA A 47 -14.42 -0.64 -15.04
C ALA A 47 -13.72 -0.50 -13.67
N TYR A 48 -13.25 0.71 -13.32
CA TYR A 48 -12.66 0.98 -12.00
C TYR A 48 -13.69 0.83 -10.87
N ARG A 49 -14.92 1.33 -11.06
CA ARG A 49 -16.01 1.17 -10.07
C ARG A 49 -16.41 -0.29 -9.85
N SER A 50 -16.24 -1.14 -10.85
CA SER A 50 -16.54 -2.57 -10.79
C SER A 50 -15.53 -3.41 -9.99
N LEU A 51 -14.39 -2.84 -9.59
CA LEU A 51 -13.31 -3.57 -8.91
C LEU A 51 -13.75 -4.14 -7.55
N LEU A 52 -13.77 -5.47 -7.44
CA LEU A 52 -14.26 -6.19 -6.27
C LEU A 52 -13.33 -6.09 -5.04
N MET A 53 -13.85 -6.42 -3.85
CA MET A 53 -13.06 -6.41 -2.61
C MET A 53 -12.27 -7.70 -2.34
N GLY A 54 -12.93 -8.86 -2.46
CA GLY A 54 -12.46 -10.10 -1.84
C GLY A 54 -12.07 -11.21 -2.81
N ASP A 55 -12.00 -10.93 -4.10
CA ASP A 55 -11.85 -11.94 -5.15
C ASP A 55 -10.39 -12.11 -5.59
N VAL A 56 -9.96 -13.34 -5.82
CA VAL A 56 -8.71 -13.66 -6.54
C VAL A 56 -8.74 -13.19 -7.99
N ASN A 57 -9.92 -13.01 -8.57
CA ASN A 57 -10.07 -12.38 -9.89
C ASN A 57 -10.08 -10.85 -9.82
N CYS A 58 -9.95 -10.25 -8.63
CA CYS A 58 -9.86 -8.81 -8.50
C CYS A 58 -8.70 -8.29 -9.34
N LYS A 59 -8.99 -7.26 -10.13
CA LYS A 59 -8.03 -6.67 -11.08
C LYS A 59 -7.24 -5.51 -10.49
N ARG A 60 -7.62 -5.08 -9.28
CA ARG A 60 -6.86 -4.09 -8.51
C ARG A 60 -5.50 -4.68 -8.20
N GLU A 61 -4.47 -3.87 -8.39
CA GLU A 61 -3.10 -4.20 -8.04
C GLU A 61 -2.61 -3.44 -6.82
N TYR A 62 -2.97 -2.17 -6.66
CA TYR A 62 -2.53 -1.39 -5.51
C TYR A 62 -3.48 -0.22 -5.28
N GLN A 63 -3.23 0.55 -4.22
CA GLN A 63 -3.89 1.83 -3.96
C GLN A 63 -2.86 2.86 -3.55
N ILE A 64 -2.84 4.00 -4.25
CA ILE A 64 -2.09 5.18 -3.82
C ILE A 64 -3.00 6.13 -3.06
N LEU A 65 -2.41 6.90 -2.16
CA LEU A 65 -3.12 7.83 -1.29
C LEU A 65 -2.97 9.26 -1.76
N TYR A 66 -3.86 10.12 -1.27
CA TYR A 66 -3.69 11.56 -1.35
C TYR A 66 -2.26 12.02 -1.00
N ASN A 67 -1.76 13.01 -1.72
CA ASN A 67 -0.39 13.55 -1.62
C ASN A 67 0.75 12.59 -2.01
N GLU A 68 0.48 11.39 -2.51
CA GLU A 68 1.54 10.56 -3.08
C GLU A 68 1.94 11.09 -4.46
N LEU A 69 3.24 11.34 -4.62
CA LEU A 69 3.87 11.74 -5.87
C LEU A 69 4.18 10.51 -6.72
N VAL A 70 3.96 10.63 -8.03
CA VAL A 70 4.16 9.58 -9.03
C VAL A 70 4.76 10.15 -10.30
N GLU A 71 5.47 9.33 -11.05
CA GLU A 71 5.94 9.71 -12.39
C GLU A 71 4.84 9.41 -13.42
N ILE A 72 4.40 10.37 -14.24
CA ILE A 72 3.50 10.09 -15.37
C ILE A 72 4.34 9.65 -16.57
N ILE A 73 4.18 8.40 -16.96
CA ILE A 73 4.91 7.78 -18.07
C ILE A 73 4.22 8.04 -19.40
N GLN A 74 2.90 7.83 -19.44
CA GLN A 74 2.08 8.07 -20.64
C GLN A 74 0.60 8.27 -20.28
N VAL A 75 -0.14 8.89 -21.21
CA VAL A 75 -1.58 9.16 -21.10
C VAL A 75 -2.29 8.45 -22.24
N CYS A 76 -3.33 7.68 -21.92
CA CYS A 76 -4.16 6.98 -22.90
C CYS A 76 -5.64 7.15 -22.54
N ASN A 77 -6.37 7.95 -23.32
CA ASN A 77 -7.77 8.28 -23.05
C ASN A 77 -7.97 8.88 -21.64
N GLU A 78 -8.79 8.23 -20.81
CA GLU A 78 -9.09 8.62 -19.43
C GLU A 78 -8.13 8.01 -18.40
N GLU A 79 -7.14 7.22 -18.85
CA GLU A 79 -6.15 6.58 -17.98
C GLU A 79 -4.76 7.17 -18.20
N VAL A 80 -3.94 7.01 -17.17
CA VAL A 80 -2.52 7.33 -17.18
C VAL A 80 -1.74 6.14 -16.67
N GLN A 81 -0.63 5.86 -17.33
CA GLN A 81 0.35 4.93 -16.82
C GLN A 81 1.36 5.71 -15.96
N ILE A 82 1.57 5.23 -14.75
CA ILE A 82 2.38 5.90 -13.74
C ILE A 82 3.45 4.98 -13.18
N ARG A 83 4.53 5.58 -12.67
CA ARG A 83 5.49 4.93 -11.80
C ARG A 83 5.23 5.31 -10.35
N VAL A 84 5.16 4.31 -9.47
CA VAL A 84 5.03 4.53 -8.03
C VAL A 84 6.40 4.34 -7.36
N PRO A 85 7.01 5.41 -6.82
CA PRO A 85 8.40 5.41 -6.36
C PRO A 85 8.62 4.70 -5.01
N HIS A 86 7.56 4.50 -4.24
CA HIS A 86 7.64 3.98 -2.86
C HIS A 86 7.21 2.51 -2.74
N ILE A 87 6.98 1.81 -3.85
CA ILE A 87 6.60 0.41 -3.83
C ILE A 87 7.11 -0.30 -5.09
N ILE A 88 7.51 -1.56 -4.95
CA ILE A 88 7.93 -2.44 -6.04
C ILE A 88 7.23 -3.79 -5.94
N TYR A 89 7.05 -4.44 -7.07
CA TYR A 89 6.59 -5.82 -7.14
C TYR A 89 7.36 -6.63 -8.18
N PHE A 90 7.42 -7.95 -7.98
CA PHE A 90 8.00 -8.88 -8.93
C PHE A 90 6.93 -9.33 -9.92
N ASP A 91 7.12 -9.06 -11.20
CA ASP A 91 6.26 -9.55 -12.27
C ASP A 91 6.74 -10.94 -12.74
N PRO A 92 6.00 -12.03 -12.44
CA PRO A 92 6.41 -13.37 -12.84
C PRO A 92 6.38 -13.58 -14.35
N GLU A 93 5.52 -12.85 -15.09
CA GLU A 93 5.41 -12.99 -16.55
C GLU A 93 6.68 -12.49 -17.25
N GLN A 94 7.25 -11.40 -16.72
CA GLN A 94 8.44 -10.76 -17.28
C GLN A 94 9.73 -11.14 -16.53
N ASN A 95 9.60 -11.84 -15.40
CA ASN A 95 10.69 -12.21 -14.50
C ASN A 95 11.55 -11.00 -14.08
N LEU A 96 10.91 -9.87 -13.78
CA LEU A 96 11.57 -8.62 -13.40
C LEU A 96 10.80 -7.86 -12.33
N TYR A 97 11.49 -6.97 -11.61
CA TYR A 97 10.84 -6.04 -10.70
C TYR A 97 10.31 -4.84 -11.46
N THR A 98 9.12 -4.38 -11.08
CA THR A 98 8.49 -3.19 -11.64
C THR A 98 7.71 -2.45 -10.57
N ASN A 99 7.29 -1.25 -10.91
CA ASN A 99 6.50 -0.33 -10.09
C ASN A 99 5.60 0.53 -10.97
N VAL A 100 5.22 -0.01 -12.12
CA VAL A 100 4.43 0.67 -13.14
C VAL A 100 2.99 0.18 -13.04
N TYR A 101 2.07 1.13 -13.08
CA TYR A 101 0.64 0.86 -12.93
C TYR A 101 -0.18 1.77 -13.84
N TRP A 102 -1.47 1.47 -13.97
CA TRP A 102 -2.47 2.32 -14.59
C TRP A 102 -3.44 2.86 -13.54
N THR A 103 -3.88 4.10 -13.70
CA THR A 103 -4.97 4.71 -12.91
C THR A 103 -5.77 5.69 -13.76
N LEU A 104 -6.91 6.16 -13.25
CA LEU A 104 -7.69 7.23 -13.88
C LEU A 104 -6.91 8.54 -13.84
N LYS A 105 -6.90 9.26 -14.97
CA LYS A 105 -6.28 10.58 -15.09
C LYS A 105 -6.82 11.58 -14.06
N GLU A 106 -8.12 11.53 -13.77
CA GLU A 106 -8.78 12.45 -12.83
C GLU A 106 -8.34 12.27 -11.37
N ASN A 107 -7.65 11.17 -11.04
CA ASN A 107 -7.09 10.95 -9.71
C ASN A 107 -5.83 11.79 -9.46
N LEU A 108 -5.23 12.35 -10.51
CA LEU A 108 -3.94 13.04 -10.46
C LEU A 108 -4.05 14.50 -10.93
N ALA A 109 -3.24 15.37 -10.32
CA ALA A 109 -2.91 16.68 -10.88
C ALA A 109 -1.43 16.68 -11.33
N CYS A 110 -1.14 17.14 -12.55
CA CYS A 110 0.24 17.33 -13.01
C CYS A 110 0.83 18.52 -12.24
N LEU A 111 2.06 18.38 -11.72
CA LEU A 111 2.67 19.42 -10.88
C LEU A 111 2.83 20.75 -11.63
N PHE A 112 3.05 20.71 -12.95
CA PHE A 112 3.13 21.91 -13.78
C PHE A 112 1.82 22.73 -13.77
N ASP A 113 0.67 22.06 -13.79
CA ASP A 113 -0.64 22.71 -13.74
C ASP A 113 -0.88 23.34 -12.37
N LEU A 114 -0.45 22.66 -11.30
CA LEU A 114 -0.49 23.20 -9.93
C LEU A 114 0.36 24.47 -9.79
N ILE A 115 1.59 24.47 -10.33
CA ILE A 115 2.44 25.67 -10.36
C ILE A 115 1.75 26.81 -11.11
N SER A 116 1.18 26.50 -12.28
CA SER A 116 0.46 27.48 -13.11
C SER A 116 -0.78 28.05 -12.40
N ALA A 117 -1.39 27.27 -11.51
CA ALA A 117 -2.48 27.69 -10.62
C ALA A 117 -1.99 28.39 -9.34
N ASN A 118 -0.71 28.74 -9.22
CA ASN A 118 -0.09 29.37 -8.05
C ASN A 118 -0.11 28.51 -6.77
N VAL A 119 -0.13 27.18 -6.91
CA VAL A 119 0.06 26.27 -5.77
C VAL A 119 1.52 26.22 -5.39
N ASP A 120 1.83 26.55 -4.14
CA ASP A 120 3.18 26.43 -3.58
C ASP A 120 3.53 24.96 -3.31
N LEU A 121 4.37 24.36 -4.16
CA LEU A 121 4.75 22.95 -4.05
C LEU A 121 5.55 22.64 -2.78
N ASN A 122 6.14 23.62 -2.10
CA ASN A 122 6.85 23.38 -0.82
C ASN A 122 5.90 22.98 0.31
N LYS A 123 4.58 23.11 0.09
CA LYS A 123 3.53 22.70 1.02
C LYS A 123 3.02 21.28 0.75
N ILE A 124 3.54 20.61 -0.28
CA ILE A 124 3.29 19.21 -0.57
C ILE A 124 4.44 18.39 0.05
N PRO A 125 4.17 17.23 0.68
CA PRO A 125 5.23 16.35 1.18
C PRO A 125 6.16 15.89 0.06
N GLU A 126 7.47 15.82 0.31
CA GLU A 126 8.41 15.25 -0.68
C GLU A 126 8.14 13.76 -0.93
N GLU A 127 8.58 13.26 -2.07
CA GLU A 127 8.40 11.86 -2.50
C GLU A 127 9.05 10.86 -1.52
N ILE A 128 8.42 9.70 -1.30
CA ILE A 128 9.12 8.53 -0.74
C ILE A 128 9.63 7.71 -1.92
N SER A 129 10.92 7.39 -1.93
CA SER A 129 11.53 6.67 -3.05
C SER A 129 12.46 5.58 -2.56
N PHE A 130 12.38 4.38 -3.14
CA PHE A 130 13.36 3.32 -2.90
C PHE A 130 14.73 3.62 -3.53
N ASN A 131 14.83 4.66 -4.36
CA ASN A 131 16.08 5.10 -4.98
C ASN A 131 16.88 6.09 -4.13
N GLN A 132 16.27 6.58 -3.05
CA GLN A 132 16.85 7.62 -2.20
C GLN A 132 16.92 7.13 -0.75
N GLU A 133 17.88 7.66 0.00
CA GLU A 133 17.90 7.47 1.44
C GLU A 133 16.68 8.19 2.05
N ILE A 134 15.95 7.51 2.92
CA ILE A 134 14.81 8.15 3.60
C ILE A 134 15.35 9.06 4.70
N ILE A 135 15.49 10.33 4.38
CA ILE A 135 15.87 11.38 5.33
C ILE A 135 14.58 11.88 6.00
N PRO A 136 14.42 11.74 7.33
CA PRO A 136 13.21 12.20 8.01
C PRO A 136 13.04 13.72 7.91
N ASP A 137 12.00 14.18 7.21
CA ASP A 137 11.62 15.60 7.23
C ASP A 137 10.66 15.88 8.40
N LYS A 138 11.18 16.57 9.41
CA LYS A 138 10.44 16.98 10.63
C LYS A 138 9.28 17.95 10.38
N SER A 139 9.16 18.47 9.16
CA SER A 139 8.03 19.27 8.69
C SER A 139 6.90 18.43 8.11
N ILE A 140 7.02 17.09 8.10
CA ILE A 140 5.96 16.19 7.65
C ILE A 140 5.41 15.36 8.81
N ILE A 141 4.11 15.11 8.73
CA ILE A 141 3.39 14.14 9.56
C ILE A 141 2.77 13.07 8.67
N VAL A 142 2.48 11.92 9.28
CA VAL A 142 1.73 10.83 8.63
C VAL A 142 0.52 10.49 9.49
N LEU A 143 -0.63 10.24 8.85
CA LEU A 143 -1.80 9.71 9.55
C LEU A 143 -1.57 8.26 10.00
N LYS A 144 -1.78 7.97 11.29
CA LYS A 144 -1.90 6.60 11.84
C LYS A 144 -3.35 6.11 11.82
N GLU A 145 -4.28 7.06 11.86
CA GLU A 145 -5.72 6.84 11.82
C GLU A 145 -6.33 7.76 10.76
N PRO A 146 -7.44 7.36 10.12
CA PRO A 146 -8.10 8.20 9.17
C PRO A 146 -8.72 9.45 9.81
N ILE A 147 -8.94 10.45 8.97
CA ILE A 147 -9.65 11.67 9.32
C ILE A 147 -10.64 12.03 8.23
N ILE A 148 -11.73 12.69 8.62
CA ILE A 148 -12.69 13.30 7.71
C ILE A 148 -12.70 14.79 8.03
N THR A 149 -12.59 15.61 7.01
CA THR A 149 -12.60 17.08 7.13
C THR A 149 -14.03 17.60 7.19
N ASP A 150 -14.18 18.88 7.57
CA ASP A 150 -15.47 19.58 7.54
C ASP A 150 -16.06 19.69 6.12
N GLU A 151 -15.22 19.57 5.08
CA GLU A 151 -15.64 19.52 3.66
C GLU A 151 -16.00 18.10 3.19
N ASN A 152 -16.13 17.15 4.12
CA ASN A 152 -16.39 15.73 3.86
C ASN A 152 -15.36 15.06 2.95
N LEU A 153 -14.10 15.53 3.02
CA LEU A 153 -12.95 14.81 2.45
C LEU A 153 -12.41 13.83 3.47
N ALA A 154 -12.36 12.55 3.11
CA ALA A 154 -11.72 11.52 3.92
C ALA A 154 -10.25 11.40 3.53
N PHE A 155 -9.36 11.17 4.50
CA PHE A 155 -7.96 10.86 4.26
C PHE A 155 -7.60 9.55 4.95
N SER A 156 -6.90 8.69 4.23
CA SER A 156 -6.52 7.36 4.70
C SER A 156 -5.41 7.45 5.75
N ALA A 157 -5.36 6.48 6.67
CA ALA A 157 -4.11 6.21 7.36
C ALA A 157 -2.98 6.00 6.33
N GLY A 158 -1.81 6.60 6.57
CA GLY A 158 -0.69 6.67 5.63
C GLY A 158 -0.59 7.99 4.86
N THR A 159 -1.66 8.79 4.76
CA THR A 159 -1.58 10.08 4.07
C THR A 159 -0.58 11.00 4.78
N ARG A 160 0.30 11.61 3.98
CA ARG A 160 1.36 12.53 4.44
C ARG A 160 0.92 13.96 4.25
N PHE A 161 1.31 14.83 5.18
CA PHE A 161 1.05 16.26 5.08
C PHE A 161 2.24 17.09 5.54
N LYS A 162 2.44 18.24 4.90
CA LYS A 162 3.38 19.28 5.36
C LYS A 162 2.72 20.10 6.47
N ILE A 163 3.46 20.34 7.54
CA ILE A 163 3.04 21.15 8.68
C ILE A 163 3.00 22.62 8.25
N ALA A 164 1.88 23.28 8.48
CA ALA A 164 1.73 24.72 8.33
C ALA A 164 2.25 25.46 9.58
N PHE A 165 1.76 25.06 10.76
CA PHE A 165 2.24 25.57 12.04
C PHE A 165 1.87 24.62 13.17
N LYS A 166 2.67 24.62 14.24
CA LYS A 166 2.46 23.82 15.44
C LYS A 166 1.73 24.66 16.48
N ASN A 167 0.63 24.15 17.03
CA ASN A 167 0.05 24.70 18.25
C ASN A 167 0.39 23.76 19.41
N TYR A 168 0.83 24.33 20.52
CA TYR A 168 1.22 23.59 21.72
C TYR A 168 -0.07 23.11 22.40
N ASP A 169 -0.53 21.91 22.05
CA ASP A 169 -0.83 20.85 23.04
C ASP A 169 -1.65 19.69 22.43
N HIS A 170 -2.52 19.92 21.44
CA HIS A 170 -3.49 18.88 21.03
C HIS A 170 -3.69 18.68 19.53
N ALA A 171 -3.21 19.59 18.68
CA ALA A 171 -3.42 19.49 17.24
C ALA A 171 -2.24 20.06 16.43
N VAL A 172 -2.10 19.58 15.20
CA VAL A 172 -1.18 20.10 14.19
C VAL A 172 -1.98 20.65 13.04
N TYR A 173 -1.54 21.78 12.50
CA TYR A 173 -2.15 22.38 11.32
C TYR A 173 -1.31 22.03 10.11
N CYS A 174 -1.95 21.49 9.08
CA CYS A 174 -1.31 20.93 7.90
C CYS A 174 -1.89 21.52 6.62
N TYR A 175 -1.07 21.64 5.58
CA TYR A 175 -1.54 22.07 4.27
C TYR A 175 -2.21 20.93 3.51
N PHE A 176 -3.30 21.24 2.80
CA PHE A 176 -3.93 20.34 1.84
C PHE A 176 -4.54 21.15 0.69
N LEU A 177 -4.80 20.48 -0.43
CA LEU A 177 -5.60 20.97 -1.55
C LEU A 177 -7.05 20.51 -1.42
N ASN A 178 -8.00 21.45 -1.49
CA ASN A 178 -9.43 21.11 -1.54
C ASN A 178 -9.85 20.59 -2.93
N LYS A 179 -11.15 20.35 -3.13
CA LYS A 179 -11.70 19.86 -4.42
C LYS A 179 -11.46 20.79 -5.60
N ASN A 180 -11.23 22.09 -5.35
CA ASN A 180 -10.93 23.09 -6.37
C ASN A 180 -9.41 23.29 -6.55
N LEU A 181 -8.58 22.42 -5.94
CA LEU A 181 -7.13 22.52 -5.92
C LEU A 181 -6.59 23.80 -5.23
N GLU A 182 -7.38 24.41 -4.36
CA GLU A 182 -6.94 25.54 -3.54
C GLU A 182 -6.20 25.06 -2.30
N GLN A 183 -5.10 25.72 -1.96
CA GLN A 183 -4.37 25.45 -0.71
C GLN A 183 -5.16 25.93 0.50
N LYS A 184 -5.45 25.01 1.41
CA LYS A 184 -6.13 25.22 2.69
C LYS A 184 -5.30 24.66 3.84
N VAL A 185 -5.75 24.94 5.05
CA VAL A 185 -5.16 24.42 6.29
C VAL A 185 -6.17 23.53 6.99
N LEU A 186 -5.74 22.32 7.33
CA LEU A 186 -6.50 21.32 8.05
C LEU A 186 -5.95 21.16 9.47
N LYS A 187 -6.85 21.08 10.46
CA LYS A 187 -6.51 20.77 11.85
C LYS A 187 -6.56 19.26 12.08
N ILE A 188 -5.45 18.67 12.49
CA ILE A 188 -5.34 17.22 12.74
C ILE A 188 -5.01 16.97 14.22
N PRO A 189 -5.79 16.14 14.95
CA PRO A 189 -5.48 15.79 16.33
C PRO A 189 -4.14 15.06 16.47
N ARG A 190 -3.34 15.41 17.48
CA ARG A 190 -1.99 14.87 17.68
C ARG A 190 -1.98 13.33 17.86
N TYR A 191 -3.00 12.76 18.48
CA TYR A 191 -3.05 11.32 18.72
C TYR A 191 -3.18 10.50 17.41
N LYS A 192 -3.74 11.10 16.34
CA LYS A 192 -3.95 10.47 15.03
C LYS A 192 -2.72 10.47 14.11
N ILE A 193 -1.65 11.13 14.50
CA ILE A 193 -0.47 11.31 13.64
C ILE A 193 0.77 10.64 14.19
N ASN A 194 1.68 10.29 13.29
CA ASN A 194 3.08 10.02 13.57
C ASN A 194 3.93 11.18 13.07
N PHE A 195 4.95 11.55 13.85
CA PHE A 195 5.96 12.52 13.42
C PHE A 195 7.16 11.77 12.85
N TYR A 196 7.81 12.37 11.87
CA TYR A 196 9.16 11.96 11.48
C TYR A 196 10.11 12.39 12.60
N GLU A 197 10.45 11.45 13.47
CA GLU A 197 11.38 11.61 14.57
C GLU A 197 12.70 10.88 14.27
N ASP A 198 13.78 11.34 14.90
CA ASP A 198 15.12 10.72 14.79
C ASP A 198 15.18 9.46 15.68
N LYS A 199 14.33 8.46 15.35
CA LYS A 199 14.32 7.15 15.99
C LYS A 199 15.27 6.20 15.29
N ASP A 200 15.89 5.31 16.04
CA ASP A 200 16.63 4.20 15.43
C ASP A 200 15.68 3.18 14.79
N ILE A 201 16.23 2.21 14.07
CA ILE A 201 15.44 1.24 13.32
C ILE A 201 14.61 0.31 14.23
N ASP A 202 15.12 -0.02 15.41
CA ASP A 202 14.47 -0.94 16.34
C ASP A 202 13.29 -0.26 17.04
N GLU A 203 13.44 1.01 17.41
CA GLU A 203 12.33 1.84 17.91
C GLU A 203 11.21 1.99 16.87
N ARG A 204 11.57 2.19 15.59
CA ARG A 204 10.58 2.26 14.50
C ARG A 204 9.87 0.93 14.27
N ILE A 205 10.58 -0.19 14.42
CA ILE A 205 9.97 -1.53 14.36
C ILE A 205 8.99 -1.74 15.53
N LEU A 206 9.32 -1.26 16.73
CA LEU A 206 8.40 -1.31 17.87
C LEU A 206 7.13 -0.49 17.61
N ASP A 207 7.27 0.73 17.07
CA ASP A 207 6.13 1.55 16.65
C ASP A 207 5.30 0.89 15.56
N PHE A 208 5.95 0.22 14.59
CA PHE A 208 5.29 -0.56 13.54
C PHE A 208 4.41 -1.67 14.11
N VAL A 209 4.96 -2.50 15.00
CA VAL A 209 4.18 -3.57 15.64
C VAL A 209 3.03 -2.98 16.45
N LYS A 210 3.27 -1.91 17.21
CA LYS A 210 2.24 -1.23 18.00
C LYS A 210 1.11 -0.67 17.13
N LEU A 211 1.45 -0.04 16.00
CA LEU A 211 0.50 0.49 15.04
C LEU A 211 -0.41 -0.63 14.50
N LEU A 212 0.19 -1.71 14.01
CA LEU A 212 -0.58 -2.81 13.43
C LEU A 212 -1.48 -3.48 14.47
N ARG A 213 -0.97 -3.70 15.70
CA ARG A 213 -1.79 -4.21 16.81
C ARG A 213 -2.96 -3.29 17.13
N GLY A 214 -2.78 -1.97 17.04
CA GLY A 214 -3.87 -0.99 17.17
C GLY A 214 -4.94 -1.14 16.09
N TRP A 215 -4.53 -1.36 14.83
CA TRP A 215 -5.44 -1.62 13.71
C TRP A 215 -6.16 -2.97 13.80
N ALA A 216 -5.50 -4.00 14.31
CA ALA A 216 -6.11 -5.32 14.52
C ALA A 216 -7.09 -5.35 15.70
N ASN A 217 -6.93 -4.44 16.67
CA ASN A 217 -7.70 -4.38 17.90
C ASN A 217 -8.41 -3.02 18.06
N LEU A 218 -9.03 -2.52 16.97
CA LEU A 218 -9.81 -1.29 17.03
C LEU A 218 -10.89 -1.38 18.12
N LYS A 219 -11.04 -0.30 18.89
CA LYS A 219 -12.07 -0.21 19.93
C LYS A 219 -13.49 -0.33 19.34
N PHE A 220 -13.68 0.20 18.13
CA PHE A 220 -14.95 0.19 17.43
C PHE A 220 -14.74 -0.20 15.97
N GLY A 221 -15.48 -1.19 15.51
CA GLY A 221 -15.39 -1.72 14.16
C GLY A 221 -14.11 -2.49 13.87
N PHE A 222 -13.78 -2.65 12.59
CA PHE A 222 -12.58 -3.35 12.11
C PHE A 222 -12.14 -2.78 10.75
N ILE A 223 -10.92 -3.12 10.33
CA ILE A 223 -10.44 -2.83 8.97
C ILE A 223 -10.71 -4.06 8.09
N PRO A 224 -11.47 -3.94 6.99
CA PRO A 224 -11.78 -5.07 6.15
C PRO A 224 -10.55 -5.55 5.37
N TYR A 225 -10.56 -6.82 5.00
CA TYR A 225 -9.64 -7.33 3.99
C TYR A 225 -10.04 -6.78 2.62
N LEU A 226 -9.08 -6.27 1.88
CA LEU A 226 -9.28 -5.82 0.50
C LEU A 226 -8.13 -6.35 -0.34
N TYR A 227 -8.42 -7.19 -1.34
CA TYR A 227 -7.42 -7.70 -2.27
C TYR A 227 -6.73 -6.53 -2.95
N SER A 228 -5.39 -6.48 -2.89
CA SER A 228 -4.57 -5.37 -3.37
C SER A 228 -4.88 -4.02 -2.71
N GLY A 229 -5.57 -4.02 -1.56
CA GLY A 229 -5.91 -2.83 -0.79
C GLY A 229 -4.75 -2.31 0.03
N SER A 230 -4.55 -1.00 0.04
CA SER A 230 -3.45 -0.33 0.75
C SER A 230 -3.92 0.94 1.48
N SER A 231 -5.19 0.96 1.89
CA SER A 231 -5.85 2.16 2.44
C SER A 231 -6.82 1.85 3.58
N PHE A 232 -7.05 2.84 4.45
CA PHE A 232 -7.98 2.76 5.56
C PHE A 232 -8.53 4.16 5.86
N ILE A 233 -9.76 4.45 5.41
CA ILE A 233 -10.45 5.75 5.59
C ILE A 233 -11.55 5.72 6.67
N TYR A 234 -12.11 4.56 7.02
CA TYR A 234 -13.06 4.40 8.12
C TYR A 234 -13.18 2.93 8.55
N PRO A 235 -13.52 2.67 9.82
CA PRO A 235 -13.79 1.32 10.30
C PRO A 235 -15.15 0.82 9.83
N TYR A 236 -15.26 -0.48 9.67
CA TYR A 236 -16.49 -1.21 9.33
C TYR A 236 -17.10 -1.79 10.59
N PHE A 237 -18.42 -1.87 10.66
CA PHE A 237 -19.12 -2.29 11.88
C PHE A 237 -19.86 -3.62 11.72
N THR A 238 -20.30 -3.95 10.51
CA THR A 238 -21.01 -5.19 10.24
C THR A 238 -20.05 -6.34 9.92
N ASP A 239 -19.98 -7.35 10.79
CA ASP A 239 -19.12 -8.54 10.59
C ASP A 239 -19.72 -9.54 9.57
N THR A 240 -20.96 -9.33 9.11
CA THR A 240 -21.59 -10.18 8.07
C THR A 240 -20.74 -10.19 6.81
N ILE A 241 -20.42 -11.39 6.33
CA ILE A 241 -19.77 -11.63 5.04
C ILE A 241 -20.85 -12.22 4.14
N LEU A 242 -21.07 -11.59 2.99
CA LEU A 242 -22.00 -12.06 1.97
C LEU A 242 -21.22 -12.69 0.84
N GLU A 243 -21.85 -13.64 0.15
CA GLU A 243 -21.32 -14.30 -1.03
C GLU A 243 -22.26 -14.01 -2.20
N ARG A 244 -21.73 -13.50 -3.31
CA ARG A 244 -22.50 -13.31 -4.54
C ARG A 244 -22.75 -14.66 -5.20
N GLU A 245 -24.01 -14.94 -5.54
CA GLU A 245 -24.39 -16.23 -6.11
C GLU A 245 -23.71 -16.52 -7.44
N ASN A 246 -23.53 -15.49 -8.29
CA ASN A 246 -23.09 -15.62 -9.68
C ASN A 246 -21.61 -15.95 -9.82
N ASP A 247 -20.75 -15.35 -9.01
CA ASP A 247 -19.28 -15.42 -9.15
C ASP A 247 -18.58 -15.94 -7.90
N LYS A 248 -19.34 -16.28 -6.84
CA LYS A 248 -18.82 -16.79 -5.55
C LYS A 248 -17.88 -15.80 -4.86
N THR A 249 -18.02 -14.51 -5.17
CA THR A 249 -17.20 -13.45 -4.58
C THR A 249 -17.80 -12.98 -3.27
N PHE A 250 -16.91 -12.70 -2.31
CA PHE A 250 -17.32 -12.26 -0.99
C PHE A 250 -17.28 -10.73 -0.88
N TYR A 251 -18.30 -10.16 -0.22
CA TYR A 251 -18.42 -8.72 0.02
C TYR A 251 -19.16 -8.42 1.34
N LYS A 252 -19.33 -7.14 1.69
CA LYS A 252 -20.09 -6.65 2.85
C LYS A 252 -21.11 -5.58 2.40
N ASP A 253 -22.28 -5.48 3.01
CA ASP A 253 -23.31 -4.52 2.57
C ASP A 253 -22.98 -3.05 2.87
N GLU A 254 -22.09 -2.75 3.83
CA GLU A 254 -21.68 -1.38 4.20
C GLU A 254 -20.81 -0.68 3.13
N LEU A 255 -20.79 -1.20 1.90
CA LEU A 255 -19.77 -0.93 0.88
C LEU A 255 -20.25 -0.11 -0.30
N GLU A 256 -21.39 0.58 -0.26
CA GLU A 256 -21.86 1.36 -1.43
C GLU A 256 -20.95 2.54 -1.85
N VAL A 257 -19.83 2.78 -1.15
CA VAL A 257 -18.91 3.88 -1.40
C VAL A 257 -17.65 3.38 -2.13
N TYR A 258 -17.50 3.78 -3.39
CA TYR A 258 -16.28 3.66 -4.17
C TYR A 258 -15.33 4.86 -3.92
N PRO A 259 -14.01 4.67 -3.85
CA PRO A 259 -13.29 3.39 -3.90
C PRO A 259 -13.42 2.58 -2.61
N TYR A 260 -13.42 1.25 -2.75
CA TYR A 260 -13.34 0.37 -1.58
C TYR A 260 -12.00 0.56 -0.86
N VAL A 261 -12.01 0.42 0.46
CA VAL A 261 -10.82 0.57 1.29
C VAL A 261 -10.63 -0.63 2.20
N GLY A 262 -9.39 -0.87 2.60
CA GLY A 262 -8.96 -2.00 3.40
C GLY A 262 -7.51 -2.36 3.09
N PHE A 263 -7.04 -3.43 3.73
CA PHE A 263 -5.70 -3.95 3.50
C PHE A 263 -5.72 -5.39 2.97
N ASP A 264 -4.79 -5.70 2.07
CA ASP A 264 -4.37 -7.09 1.87
C ASP A 264 -3.25 -7.48 2.85
N CYS A 265 -2.86 -8.76 2.80
CA CYS A 265 -1.88 -9.34 3.71
C CYS A 265 -0.49 -8.66 3.65
N SER A 266 -0.05 -8.20 2.48
CA SER A 266 1.27 -7.60 2.26
C SER A 266 1.25 -6.07 2.34
N CYS A 267 0.18 -5.42 1.89
CA CYS A 267 0.02 -3.98 1.85
C CYS A 267 -0.20 -3.39 3.25
N ILE A 268 -0.75 -4.15 4.20
CA ILE A 268 -0.74 -3.74 5.61
C ILE A 268 0.69 -3.56 6.15
N ILE A 269 1.63 -4.41 5.72
CA ILE A 269 3.05 -4.33 6.10
C ILE A 269 3.65 -3.07 5.48
N SER A 270 3.52 -2.90 4.16
CA SER A 270 4.12 -1.74 3.47
C SER A 270 3.57 -0.42 3.98
N ARG A 271 2.24 -0.32 4.16
CA ARG A 271 1.60 0.89 4.69
C ARG A 271 1.99 1.18 6.13
N GLY A 272 1.98 0.16 6.99
CA GLY A 272 2.41 0.31 8.38
C GLY A 272 3.89 0.73 8.49
N ALA A 273 4.74 0.14 7.65
CA ALA A 273 6.16 0.43 7.59
C ALA A 273 6.41 1.89 7.17
N GLN A 274 5.71 2.38 6.13
CA GLN A 274 5.80 3.78 5.69
C GLN A 274 5.37 4.76 6.79
N ILE A 275 4.27 4.48 7.50
CA ILE A 275 3.81 5.33 8.62
C ILE A 275 4.86 5.40 9.73
N CYS A 276 5.58 4.31 9.96
CA CYS A 276 6.63 4.20 10.98
C CYS A 276 8.03 4.55 10.43
N ASN A 277 8.11 5.13 9.24
CA ASN A 277 9.34 5.55 8.60
C ASN A 277 10.40 4.43 8.45
N LEU A 278 9.91 3.21 8.16
CA LEU A 278 10.74 2.07 7.81
C LEU A 278 10.96 2.04 6.29
N PRO A 279 12.19 1.85 5.80
CA PRO A 279 12.51 1.77 4.37
C PRO A 279 12.15 0.40 3.80
N TYR A 280 10.84 0.15 3.72
CA TYR A 280 10.25 -1.08 3.23
C TYR A 280 9.44 -0.77 1.98
N PHE A 281 9.71 -1.50 0.89
CA PHE A 281 9.16 -1.17 -0.43
C PHE A 281 8.48 -2.36 -1.14
N TYR A 282 8.28 -3.49 -0.46
CA TYR A 282 7.69 -4.67 -1.11
C TYR A 282 6.17 -4.59 -1.15
N LYS A 283 5.59 -4.63 -2.35
CA LYS A 283 4.14 -4.59 -2.57
C LYS A 283 3.45 -5.90 -2.20
N ASP A 284 3.94 -7.02 -2.74
CA ASP A 284 3.31 -8.34 -2.60
C ASP A 284 4.17 -9.33 -1.81
N SER A 285 3.51 -10.43 -1.41
CA SER A 285 4.10 -11.55 -0.69
C SER A 285 5.30 -12.20 -1.40
N ILE A 286 5.34 -12.23 -2.73
CA ILE A 286 6.41 -12.88 -3.51
C ILE A 286 7.65 -12.00 -3.52
N THR A 287 7.46 -10.70 -3.74
CA THR A 287 8.51 -9.69 -3.69
C THR A 287 9.14 -9.67 -2.31
N LEU A 288 8.33 -9.74 -1.25
CA LEU A 288 8.80 -9.88 0.13
C LEU A 288 9.63 -11.16 0.29
N GLU A 289 9.11 -12.32 -0.09
CA GLU A 289 9.78 -13.61 0.08
C GLU A 289 11.14 -13.71 -0.62
N ARG A 290 11.26 -13.11 -1.81
CA ARG A 290 12.51 -13.11 -2.57
C ARG A 290 13.57 -12.20 -1.97
N ASN A 291 13.17 -11.26 -1.11
CA ASN A 291 14.06 -10.20 -0.65
C ASN A 291 14.38 -10.22 0.83
N LEU A 292 13.55 -10.84 1.66
CA LEU A 292 13.84 -11.03 3.09
C LEU A 292 14.68 -12.29 3.31
N GLU A 293 15.54 -12.24 4.32
CA GLU A 293 16.34 -13.37 4.78
C GLU A 293 15.48 -14.35 5.59
N GLN A 294 15.68 -15.64 5.34
CA GLN A 294 15.01 -16.69 6.10
C GLN A 294 15.72 -16.93 7.44
N LEU A 295 14.96 -16.86 8.52
CA LEU A 295 15.38 -17.28 9.85
C LEU A 295 15.45 -18.81 9.93
N THR A 296 16.54 -19.29 10.55
CA THR A 296 16.79 -20.73 10.73
C THR A 296 16.68 -21.17 12.19
N ASN A 297 16.81 -20.23 13.14
CA ASN A 297 16.71 -20.49 14.57
C ASN A 297 15.59 -19.68 15.23
N PHE A 298 14.91 -20.30 16.20
CA PHE A 298 13.88 -19.66 17.00
C PHE A 298 14.40 -18.51 17.86
N SER A 299 15.66 -18.57 18.31
CA SER A 299 16.31 -17.51 19.08
C SER A 299 16.39 -16.16 18.36
N ASP A 300 16.37 -16.22 17.03
CA ASP A 300 16.55 -15.07 16.15
C ASP A 300 15.21 -14.39 15.86
N LEU A 301 14.09 -15.05 16.18
CA LEU A 301 12.74 -14.54 15.98
C LEU A 301 12.49 -13.29 16.83
N LYS A 302 11.95 -12.25 16.21
CA LYS A 302 11.53 -11.00 16.83
C LYS A 302 10.07 -10.69 16.50
N ASN A 303 9.47 -9.84 17.31
CA ASN A 303 8.26 -9.13 16.90
C ASN A 303 8.55 -8.37 15.61
N SER A 304 7.59 -8.33 14.70
CA SER A 304 7.65 -7.84 13.31
C SER A 304 8.10 -8.84 12.24
N ASP A 305 8.72 -9.96 12.61
CA ASP A 305 9.12 -10.97 11.61
C ASP A 305 7.91 -11.60 10.93
N ILE A 306 8.14 -12.17 9.75
CA ILE A 306 7.07 -12.56 8.83
C ILE A 306 7.04 -14.07 8.64
N ILE A 307 5.87 -14.68 8.80
CA ILE A 307 5.61 -16.04 8.33
C ILE A 307 5.03 -15.91 6.92
N TRP A 308 5.74 -16.45 5.94
CA TRP A 308 5.33 -16.46 4.54
C TRP A 308 4.93 -17.86 4.10
N PHE A 309 3.90 -17.95 3.27
CA PHE A 309 3.58 -19.12 2.47
C PHE A 309 2.92 -18.68 1.16
N PRO A 310 2.87 -19.53 0.11
CA PRO A 310 2.34 -19.13 -1.19
C PRO A 310 0.95 -18.47 -1.10
N GLY A 311 0.89 -17.21 -1.52
CA GLY A 311 -0.33 -16.40 -1.56
C GLY A 311 -0.67 -15.65 -0.27
N HIS A 312 0.18 -15.69 0.77
CA HIS A 312 -0.14 -15.01 2.04
C HIS A 312 1.09 -14.71 2.92
N VAL A 313 0.95 -13.70 3.77
CA VAL A 313 1.94 -13.33 4.79
C VAL A 313 1.28 -13.01 6.12
N VAL A 314 2.01 -13.26 7.20
CA VAL A 314 1.55 -13.10 8.57
C VAL A 314 2.66 -12.46 9.38
N ILE A 315 2.32 -11.47 10.20
CA ILE A 315 3.28 -10.78 11.06
C ILE A 315 3.29 -11.43 12.44
N VAL A 316 4.47 -11.66 12.99
CA VAL A 316 4.66 -12.03 14.40
C VAL A 316 4.47 -10.77 15.25
N SER A 317 3.33 -10.66 15.92
CA SER A 317 2.99 -9.46 16.70
C SER A 317 3.48 -9.53 18.14
N ASP A 318 3.60 -10.73 18.70
CA ASP A 318 4.06 -10.97 20.07
C ASP A 318 4.65 -12.39 20.22
N VAL A 319 5.98 -12.50 20.22
CA VAL A 319 6.71 -13.77 20.35
C VAL A 319 6.39 -14.48 21.66
N GLU A 320 6.32 -13.74 22.77
CA GLU A 320 6.14 -14.29 24.11
C GLU A 320 4.75 -14.91 24.26
N ASN A 321 3.73 -14.25 23.69
CA ASN A 321 2.34 -14.69 23.77
C ASN A 321 1.88 -15.53 22.56
N ASN A 322 2.80 -15.89 21.65
CA ASN A 322 2.53 -16.64 20.42
C ASN A 322 1.42 -16.00 19.56
N LEU A 323 1.40 -14.67 19.47
CA LEU A 323 0.41 -13.91 18.71
C LEU A 323 0.92 -13.55 17.32
N VAL A 324 0.00 -13.65 16.37
CA VAL A 324 0.19 -13.29 14.98
C VAL A 324 -0.88 -12.30 14.53
N LEU A 325 -0.53 -11.49 13.53
CA LEU A 325 -1.40 -10.49 12.92
C LEU A 325 -1.42 -10.66 11.40
N GLU A 326 -2.62 -10.59 10.82
CA GLU A 326 -2.81 -10.70 9.38
C GLU A 326 -4.03 -9.90 8.92
N ALA A 327 -4.01 -9.49 7.65
CA ALA A 327 -5.22 -9.13 6.91
C ALA A 327 -5.68 -10.37 6.15
N ARG A 328 -6.81 -10.97 6.56
CA ARG A 328 -7.21 -12.29 6.08
C ARG A 328 -8.48 -12.28 5.25
N GLY A 329 -8.40 -12.92 4.09
CA GLY A 329 -9.49 -13.00 3.12
C GLY A 329 -10.77 -13.66 3.65
N TYR A 330 -11.87 -13.30 3.00
CA TYR A 330 -13.24 -13.69 3.36
C TYR A 330 -13.49 -15.20 3.31
N ALA A 331 -12.84 -15.93 2.39
CA ALA A 331 -12.99 -17.38 2.26
C ALA A 331 -12.50 -18.18 3.49
N SER A 332 -11.80 -17.53 4.43
CA SER A 332 -11.44 -18.12 5.72
C SER A 332 -12.44 -17.80 6.85
N GLY A 333 -13.49 -17.04 6.57
CA GLY A 333 -14.49 -16.56 7.54
C GLY A 333 -14.07 -15.29 8.31
N PHE A 334 -12.87 -14.74 8.06
CA PHE A 334 -12.37 -13.55 8.75
C PHE A 334 -12.75 -12.25 8.01
N GLY A 335 -12.25 -12.04 6.78
CA GLY A 335 -12.56 -10.87 5.98
C GLY A 335 -12.08 -9.54 6.57
N ARG A 336 -11.01 -9.55 7.38
CA ARG A 336 -10.55 -8.38 8.15
C ARG A 336 -9.08 -8.47 8.57
N VAL A 337 -8.55 -7.34 9.02
CA VAL A 337 -7.33 -7.27 9.82
C VAL A 337 -7.64 -7.74 11.24
N HIS A 338 -6.83 -8.66 11.76
CA HIS A 338 -6.99 -9.16 13.11
C HIS A 338 -5.68 -9.70 13.71
N GLU A 339 -5.68 -9.81 15.04
CA GLU A 339 -4.63 -10.46 15.82
C GLU A 339 -5.22 -11.72 16.45
N CYS A 340 -4.46 -12.82 16.45
CA CYS A 340 -4.86 -14.04 17.10
C CYS A 340 -3.66 -14.89 17.54
N HIS A 341 -3.91 -15.86 18.39
CA HIS A 341 -2.90 -16.84 18.77
C HIS A 341 -2.60 -17.79 17.58
N ILE A 342 -1.34 -18.18 17.42
CA ILE A 342 -0.87 -18.99 16.26
C ILE A 342 -1.65 -20.30 16.07
N ASN A 343 -2.11 -20.93 17.16
CA ASN A 343 -2.91 -22.16 17.09
C ASN A 343 -4.32 -21.98 16.50
N ARG A 344 -4.83 -20.74 16.43
CA ARG A 344 -6.08 -20.44 15.72
C ARG A 344 -5.84 -20.37 14.21
N MET A 345 -4.60 -20.16 13.79
CA MET A 345 -4.22 -20.11 12.40
C MET A 345 -3.72 -21.46 11.88
N PHE A 346 -2.84 -22.13 12.63
CA PHE A 346 -2.22 -23.39 12.24
C PHE A 346 -2.59 -24.52 13.18
N GLY A 347 -3.26 -25.55 12.65
CA GLY A 347 -3.64 -26.73 13.41
C GLY A 347 -2.42 -27.48 13.93
N ASN A 348 -2.46 -27.85 15.21
CA ASN A 348 -1.40 -28.55 15.94
C ASN A 348 -0.08 -27.76 16.09
N ILE A 349 -0.12 -26.42 15.99
CA ILE A 349 1.02 -25.54 16.28
C ILE A 349 0.59 -24.57 17.39
N ASN A 350 1.09 -24.78 18.61
CA ASN A 350 0.76 -23.96 19.78
C ASN A 350 1.77 -22.86 20.08
N SER A 351 2.94 -22.91 19.47
CA SER A 351 3.98 -21.91 19.68
C SER A 351 4.83 -21.67 18.45
N PHE A 352 5.53 -20.55 18.42
CA PHE A 352 6.55 -20.30 17.40
C PHE A 352 7.68 -21.35 17.45
N TYR A 353 8.03 -21.86 18.63
CA TYR A 353 9.00 -22.94 18.75
C TYR A 353 8.53 -24.21 18.01
N GLU A 354 7.25 -24.58 18.15
CA GLU A 354 6.65 -25.70 17.40
C GLU A 354 6.63 -25.44 15.89
N LEU A 355 6.39 -24.20 15.45
CA LEU A 355 6.48 -23.81 14.03
C LEU A 355 7.89 -24.04 13.46
N PHE A 356 8.94 -23.64 14.19
CA PHE A 356 10.33 -23.88 13.78
C PHE A 356 10.67 -25.38 13.73
N ASN A 357 10.22 -26.16 14.71
CA ASN A 357 10.43 -27.62 14.70
C ASN A 357 9.70 -28.27 13.53
N ALA A 358 8.46 -27.87 13.26
CA ALA A 358 7.72 -28.33 12.09
C ALA A 358 8.48 -28.02 10.79
N LYS A 359 9.13 -26.85 10.70
CA LYS A 359 9.92 -26.47 9.51
C LYS A 359 11.16 -27.36 9.36
N LYS A 360 11.90 -27.58 10.45
CA LYS A 360 13.09 -28.45 10.47
C LYS A 360 12.76 -29.89 10.07
N GLU A 361 11.59 -30.37 10.47
CA GLU A 361 11.09 -31.70 10.16
C GLU A 361 10.38 -31.79 8.80
N ASN A 362 10.35 -30.70 8.01
CA ASN A 362 9.62 -30.59 6.74
C ASN A 362 8.13 -30.99 6.87
N LYS A 363 7.52 -30.70 8.02
CA LYS A 363 6.09 -30.93 8.27
C LYS A 363 5.25 -29.87 7.56
N LYS A 364 4.18 -30.33 6.92
CA LYS A 364 3.14 -29.48 6.33
C LYS A 364 2.32 -28.81 7.45
N LEU A 365 1.95 -27.54 7.27
CA LEU A 365 1.06 -26.86 8.20
C LEU A 365 -0.40 -27.05 7.78
N LYS A 366 -1.31 -27.11 8.76
CA LYS A 366 -2.75 -27.15 8.55
C LYS A 366 -3.31 -25.75 8.74
N LEU A 367 -3.63 -25.04 7.66
CA LEU A 367 -4.25 -23.72 7.78
C LEU A 367 -5.73 -23.87 8.18
N LEU A 368 -6.18 -23.19 9.23
CA LEU A 368 -7.53 -23.31 9.79
C LEU A 368 -8.43 -22.14 9.42
N THR A 369 -9.72 -22.36 9.19
CA THR A 369 -10.76 -21.32 9.06
C THR A 369 -11.17 -20.75 10.43
N LYS A 370 -11.96 -19.66 10.46
CA LYS A 370 -12.39 -18.97 11.70
C LYS A 370 -13.09 -19.90 12.70
N ASP A 371 -13.80 -20.91 12.22
CA ASP A 371 -14.52 -21.93 12.99
C ASP A 371 -13.64 -23.14 13.37
N GLY A 372 -12.35 -23.14 12.99
CA GLY A 372 -11.41 -24.23 13.26
C GLY A 372 -11.39 -25.34 12.20
N GLY A 373 -12.18 -25.23 11.14
CA GLY A 373 -12.15 -26.15 10.00
C GLY A 373 -10.82 -26.12 9.24
N LEU A 374 -10.49 -27.18 8.51
CA LEU A 374 -9.28 -27.21 7.66
C LEU A 374 -9.55 -26.43 6.36
N ARG A 375 -8.77 -25.38 6.10
CA ARG A 375 -8.81 -24.63 4.84
C ARG A 375 -7.98 -25.31 3.75
N TYR A 376 -6.69 -25.54 4.01
CA TYR A 376 -5.79 -26.34 3.16
C TYR A 376 -4.47 -26.68 3.88
N LEU A 377 -3.64 -27.51 3.25
CA LEU A 377 -2.30 -27.86 3.72
C LEU A 377 -1.24 -26.98 3.07
N ILE A 378 -0.40 -26.32 3.87
CA ILE A 378 0.74 -25.54 3.41
C ILE A 378 1.96 -26.46 3.37
N LYS A 379 2.52 -26.65 2.17
CA LYS A 379 3.73 -27.46 1.97
C LYS A 379 4.99 -26.62 2.19
N ASP A 380 5.00 -25.45 1.58
CA ASP A 380 6.14 -24.54 1.58
C ASP A 380 5.80 -23.30 2.39
N TYR A 381 6.64 -23.00 3.37
CA TYR A 381 6.56 -21.78 4.18
C TYR A 381 7.95 -21.38 4.63
N LYS A 382 8.11 -20.10 4.96
CA LYS A 382 9.33 -19.50 5.46
C LYS A 382 9.01 -18.62 6.67
N ILE A 383 10.01 -18.47 7.53
CA ILE A 383 10.00 -17.49 8.62
C ILE A 383 11.08 -16.50 8.24
N LEU A 384 10.73 -15.24 8.05
CA LEU A 384 11.53 -14.23 7.37
C LEU A 384 11.78 -13.06 8.31
N SER A 385 13.01 -12.54 8.30
CA SER A 385 13.37 -11.36 9.08
C SER A 385 12.87 -10.09 8.39
N LEU A 386 11.98 -9.33 9.02
CA LEU A 386 11.55 -8.04 8.45
C LEU A 386 12.76 -7.09 8.33
N LYS A 387 13.59 -7.05 9.38
CA LYS A 387 14.75 -6.16 9.49
C LYS A 387 15.75 -6.38 8.35
N SER A 388 15.90 -7.61 7.87
CA SER A 388 16.82 -7.94 6.76
C SER A 388 16.46 -7.28 5.42
N GLY A 389 15.20 -6.91 5.20
CA GLY A 389 14.75 -6.23 3.99
C GLY A 389 14.82 -4.71 4.05
N LEU A 390 15.04 -4.15 5.24
CA LEU A 390 15.11 -2.70 5.43
C LEU A 390 16.42 -2.19 4.84
N TYR A 391 16.36 -1.06 4.12
CA TYR A 391 17.50 -0.42 3.45
C TYR A 391 18.18 -1.25 2.34
N LYS A 392 17.54 -2.32 1.86
CA LYS A 392 18.08 -3.06 0.73
C LYS A 392 18.13 -2.14 -0.49
N GLU A 393 19.30 -1.97 -1.09
CA GLU A 393 19.43 -1.13 -2.29
C GLU A 393 18.75 -1.81 -3.49
N PHE A 394 17.70 -1.18 -4.02
CA PHE A 394 16.99 -1.67 -5.22
C PHE A 394 17.58 -1.18 -6.54
N LYS A 395 18.59 -0.30 -6.48
CA LYS A 395 19.21 0.32 -7.67
C LYS A 395 19.75 -0.71 -8.67
N SER A 396 20.12 -1.91 -8.23
CA SER A 396 20.66 -2.99 -9.06
C SER A 396 19.62 -3.97 -9.61
N LEU A 397 18.42 -4.01 -9.02
CA LEU A 397 17.33 -4.94 -9.38
C LEU A 397 16.34 -4.33 -10.39
N TYR A 398 16.49 -3.03 -10.63
CA TYR A 398 15.59 -2.25 -11.46
C TYR A 398 16.23 -2.00 -12.83
N ASN A 399 15.61 -2.53 -13.89
CA ASN A 399 15.93 -2.11 -15.26
C ASN A 399 14.97 -0.97 -15.60
N PRO A 400 15.42 0.30 -15.75
CA PRO A 400 14.56 1.35 -16.23
C PRO A 400 14.03 0.91 -17.58
N VAL A 401 12.72 0.65 -17.67
CA VAL A 401 12.05 0.22 -18.89
C VAL A 401 12.35 1.27 -19.97
N SER A 402 13.37 1.00 -20.78
CA SER A 402 13.90 1.89 -21.81
C SER A 402 13.24 1.63 -23.18
N GLN A 403 12.17 0.86 -23.21
CA GLN A 403 11.47 0.46 -24.43
C GLN A 403 9.96 0.40 -24.19
N LEU A 404 9.31 1.55 -24.04
CA LEU A 404 7.86 1.64 -24.21
C LEU A 404 7.57 2.12 -25.63
N ASP A 405 6.73 1.37 -26.34
CA ASP A 405 6.22 1.76 -27.66
C ASP A 405 5.20 2.89 -27.49
N THR A 406 5.66 4.12 -27.70
CA THR A 406 4.83 5.34 -27.59
C THR A 406 3.99 5.62 -28.84
N SER A 407 3.93 4.72 -29.82
CA SER A 407 3.29 4.97 -31.13
C SER A 407 1.77 5.23 -31.06
N LYS A 408 1.11 4.91 -29.94
CA LYS A 408 -0.33 5.10 -29.73
C LYS A 408 -0.69 6.26 -28.78
N CYS A 409 0.29 7.02 -28.29
CA CYS A 409 0.07 8.02 -27.25
C CYS A 409 0.03 9.44 -27.82
N TYR A 410 -1.01 10.20 -27.50
CA TYR A 410 -1.07 11.63 -27.80
C TYR A 410 -0.11 12.38 -26.89
N ARG A 411 0.72 13.24 -27.46
CA ARG A 411 1.54 14.17 -26.68
C ARG A 411 0.61 15.07 -25.87
N ILE A 412 0.88 15.18 -24.57
CA ILE A 412 0.30 16.24 -23.74
C ILE A 412 0.80 17.56 -24.38
N ASN A 413 -0.10 18.30 -25.00
CA ASN A 413 0.20 19.63 -25.56
C ASN A 413 0.17 20.68 -24.45
#